data_AF-A0A1Q3JBM7-F1
#
_entry.id   AF-A0A1Q3JBM7-F1
#
_cell.length_a   1.000
_cell.length_b   1.000
_cell.length_c   1.000
_cell.angle_alpha   90.00
_cell.angle_beta   90.00
_cell.angle_gamma   90.00
#
_symmetry.space_group_name_H-M   'P 1'
#
loop_
_entity.id
_entity.type
_entity.pdbx_description
1 polymer ?
#
loop_
_entity_poly.entity_id
_entity_poly.type
_entity_poly.pdbx_seq_one_letter_code
_entity_poly.pdbx_strand_id
1 'polypeptide(L)'
;MTNKGKQPWTGRASYGVVPESAGAYFQKLECFCFTDQTIQPGETKEFPVVYFVDPRYAEDFETKGKAEITLSYTFFPTDEDAATKAAAEKTQKTEQAKRVAAVPPLGGSAAARL
;
A
#
# COMPACT_ATOMS: atom_id res chain seq x y z
N MET A 1 -2.08 1.00 9.01
CA MET A 1 -1.43 0.32 7.87
C MET A 1 0.06 0.16 8.17
N THR A 2 0.61 -1.05 8.01
CA THR A 2 2.01 -1.35 8.32
C THR A 2 2.76 -1.79 7.07
N ASN A 3 3.90 -1.16 6.79
CA ASN A 3 4.77 -1.60 5.71
C ASN A 3 5.63 -2.79 6.18
N LYS A 4 5.28 -4.01 5.73
CA LYS A 4 6.05 -5.23 6.05
C LYS A 4 7.22 -5.49 5.08
N GLY A 5 7.44 -4.60 4.12
CA GLY A 5 8.54 -4.68 3.16
C GLY A 5 9.88 -4.22 3.74
N LYS A 6 10.94 -4.42 2.96
CA LYS A 6 12.31 -3.97 3.29
C LYS A 6 12.64 -2.58 2.73
N GLN A 7 11.69 -1.96 2.04
CA GLN A 7 11.86 -0.68 1.35
C GLN A 7 10.76 0.31 1.73
N PRO A 8 11.03 1.62 1.66
CA PRO A 8 9.98 2.63 1.73
C PRO A 8 8.89 2.34 0.70
N TRP A 9 7.64 2.58 1.08
CA TRP A 9 6.49 2.47 0.20
C TRP A 9 5.68 3.76 0.24
N THR A 10 5.38 4.30 -0.93
CA THR A 10 4.74 5.58 -1.20
C THR A 10 3.54 5.30 -2.07
N GLY A 11 2.36 5.56 -1.51
CA GLY A 11 1.12 5.37 -2.23
C GLY A 11 0.16 6.53 -2.08
N ARG A 12 -0.74 6.61 -3.05
CA ARG A 12 -1.90 7.50 -3.04
C ARG A 12 -3.16 6.67 -2.89
N ALA A 13 -4.08 7.17 -2.08
CA ALA A 13 -5.34 6.48 -1.80
C ALA A 13 -6.48 7.04 -2.65
N SER A 14 -7.18 6.20 -3.40
CA SER A 14 -8.50 6.55 -3.95
C SER A 14 -9.59 6.01 -3.04
N TYR A 15 -10.79 6.60 -3.14
CA TYR A 15 -11.95 6.13 -2.40
C TYR A 15 -13.19 6.04 -3.28
N GLY A 16 -14.12 5.21 -2.86
CA GLY A 16 -15.45 5.08 -3.46
C GLY A 16 -16.51 4.95 -2.37
N VAL A 17 -17.72 5.40 -2.68
CA VAL A 17 -18.89 5.30 -1.80
C VAL A 17 -20.00 4.59 -2.55
N VAL A 18 -20.61 3.59 -1.91
CA VAL A 18 -21.72 2.80 -2.47
C VAL A 18 -22.85 2.77 -1.44
N PRO A 19 -24.12 2.97 -1.82
CA PRO A 19 -24.62 3.28 -3.16
C PRO A 19 -24.25 4.70 -3.61
N GLU A 20 -24.21 4.96 -4.92
CA GLU A 20 -23.87 6.28 -5.47
C GLU A 20 -24.83 7.37 -4.99
N SER A 21 -26.11 7.03 -4.76
CA SER A 21 -27.10 7.97 -4.20
C SER A 21 -26.74 8.46 -2.80
N ALA A 22 -25.90 7.75 -2.05
CA ALA A 22 -25.36 8.22 -0.78
C ALA A 22 -24.28 9.30 -0.93
N GLY A 23 -23.67 9.44 -2.11
CA GLY A 23 -22.57 10.38 -2.35
C GLY A 23 -22.94 11.85 -2.10
N ALA A 24 -24.19 12.24 -2.35
CA ALA A 24 -24.67 13.60 -2.08
C ALA A 24 -24.79 13.93 -0.58
N TYR A 25 -24.92 12.89 0.25
CA TYR A 25 -25.14 13.00 1.70
C TYR A 25 -23.91 12.61 2.52
N PHE A 26 -22.94 11.94 1.90
CA PHE A 26 -21.72 11.46 2.52
C PHE A 26 -20.59 12.46 2.33
N GLN A 27 -20.20 13.13 3.41
CA GLN A 27 -19.09 14.05 3.43
C GLN A 27 -17.90 13.42 4.13
N LYS A 28 -16.82 13.16 3.38
CA LYS A 28 -15.55 12.76 3.97
C LYS A 28 -14.77 14.00 4.39
N LEU A 29 -14.48 14.14 5.68
CA LEU A 29 -13.89 15.36 6.26
C LEU A 29 -12.36 15.38 6.18
N GLU A 30 -11.71 14.22 6.23
CA GLU A 30 -10.24 14.15 6.07
C GLU A 30 -9.83 13.70 4.66
N CYS A 31 -8.94 14.45 4.02
CA CYS A 31 -8.51 14.18 2.65
C CYS A 31 -7.10 13.58 2.55
N PHE A 32 -6.91 12.36 3.07
CA PHE A 32 -5.70 11.56 2.79
C PHE A 32 -5.58 11.13 1.31
N CYS A 33 -6.62 11.37 0.52
CA CYS A 33 -6.73 10.86 -0.85
C CYS A 33 -5.80 11.55 -1.84
N PHE A 34 -5.42 12.81 -1.59
CA PHE A 34 -4.67 13.59 -2.57
C PHE A 34 -3.17 13.66 -2.27
N THR A 35 -2.76 13.34 -1.04
CA THR A 35 -1.36 13.46 -0.63
C THR A 35 -0.67 12.11 -0.63
N ASP A 36 0.51 12.06 -1.25
CA ASP A 36 1.34 10.86 -1.25
C ASP A 36 1.82 10.55 0.18
N GLN A 37 1.69 9.28 0.56
CA GLN A 37 2.06 8.81 1.89
C GLN A 37 3.20 7.83 1.78
N THR A 38 4.41 8.27 2.12
CA THR A 38 5.57 7.39 2.29
C THR A 38 5.53 6.75 3.68
N ILE A 39 5.73 5.43 3.74
CA ILE A 39 5.80 4.59 4.93
C ILE A 39 7.11 3.82 4.89
N GLN A 40 7.96 4.05 5.88
CA GLN A 40 9.26 3.39 5.98
C GLN A 40 9.11 1.88 6.29
N PRO A 41 10.15 1.06 6.03
CA PRO A 41 10.15 -0.35 6.39
C PRO A 41 9.81 -0.58 7.87
N GLY A 42 8.81 -1.40 8.16
CA GLY A 42 8.36 -1.69 9.52
C GLY A 42 7.55 -0.57 10.19
N GLU A 43 7.42 0.60 9.56
CA GLU A 43 6.61 1.70 10.08
C GLU A 43 5.12 1.35 9.98
N THR A 44 4.38 1.73 11.01
CA THR A 44 2.92 1.68 11.03
C THR A 44 2.39 3.09 11.04
N LYS A 45 1.58 3.44 10.03
CA LYS A 45 0.82 4.68 9.99
C LYS A 45 -0.65 4.43 10.24
N GLU A 46 -1.24 5.26 11.08
CA GLU A 46 -2.68 5.29 11.31
C GLU A 46 -3.31 6.32 10.37
N PHE A 47 -4.37 5.89 9.69
CA PHE A 47 -5.16 6.73 8.81
C PHE A 47 -6.57 6.77 9.40
N PRO A 48 -6.85 7.69 10.34
CA PRO A 48 -8.21 7.86 10.84
C PRO A 48 -9.15 8.19 9.68
N VAL A 49 -10.43 7.85 9.83
CA VAL A 49 -11.45 8.20 8.84
C VAL A 49 -12.54 8.94 9.56
N VAL A 50 -12.57 10.26 9.34
CA VAL A 50 -13.64 11.13 9.83
C VAL A 50 -14.61 11.43 8.69
N TYR A 51 -15.89 11.15 8.91
CA TYR A 51 -16.96 11.38 7.95
C TYR A 51 -18.23 11.88 8.64
N PHE A 52 -19.08 12.54 7.86
CA PHE A 52 -20.40 12.99 8.27
C PHE A 52 -21.43 12.51 7.25
N VAL A 53 -22.57 12.04 7.75
CA VAL A 53 -23.73 11.65 6.94
C VAL A 53 -24.86 12.63 7.25
N ASP A 54 -25.31 13.35 6.24
CA ASP A 54 -26.41 14.30 6.39
C ASP A 54 -27.72 13.54 6.70
N PRO A 55 -28.45 13.92 7.77
CA PRO A 55 -29.69 13.24 8.18
C PRO A 55 -30.77 13.22 7.08
N ARG A 56 -30.73 14.14 6.11
CA ARG A 56 -31.64 14.14 4.95
C ARG A 56 -31.57 12.86 4.13
N TYR A 57 -30.48 12.08 4.23
CA TYR A 57 -30.35 10.76 3.62
C TYR A 57 -31.48 9.79 4.04
N ALA A 58 -32.01 9.91 5.26
CA ALA A 58 -33.09 9.04 5.74
C ALA A 58 -34.48 9.45 5.21
N GLU A 59 -34.61 10.68 4.70
CA GLU A 59 -35.88 11.28 4.29
C GLU A 59 -36.05 11.32 2.77
N ASP A 60 -34.94 11.36 2.02
CA ASP A 60 -34.92 11.41 0.56
C ASP A 60 -35.45 10.11 -0.08
N PHE A 61 -36.30 10.25 -1.08
CA PHE A 61 -36.98 9.12 -1.73
C PHE A 61 -36.02 8.10 -2.36
N GLU A 62 -34.88 8.53 -2.90
CA GLU A 62 -33.89 7.68 -3.57
C GLU A 62 -33.01 6.90 -2.60
N THR A 63 -32.89 7.38 -1.35
CA THR A 63 -32.02 6.77 -0.32
C THR A 63 -32.79 6.18 0.85
N LYS A 64 -34.06 6.52 1.01
CA LYS A 64 -34.93 6.01 2.08
C LYS A 64 -35.00 4.48 2.05
N GLY A 65 -34.68 3.87 3.19
CA GLY A 65 -34.61 2.42 3.34
C GLY A 65 -33.25 1.79 3.02
N LYS A 66 -32.28 2.55 2.51
CA LYS A 66 -30.89 2.07 2.31
C LYS A 66 -30.06 2.34 3.56
N ALA A 67 -30.09 1.43 4.53
CA ALA A 67 -29.42 1.61 5.82
C ALA A 67 -27.88 1.48 5.76
N GLU A 68 -27.34 0.91 4.68
CA GLU A 68 -25.91 0.61 4.54
C GLU A 68 -25.24 1.56 3.54
N ILE A 69 -24.11 2.15 3.97
CA ILE A 69 -23.20 2.92 3.12
C ILE A 69 -21.83 2.27 3.24
N THR A 70 -21.28 1.83 2.12
CA THR A 70 -19.97 1.21 2.04
C THR A 70 -18.95 2.20 1.51
N LEU A 71 -17.95 2.49 2.34
CA LEU A 71 -16.78 3.28 1.97
C LEU A 71 -15.62 2.34 1.65
N SER A 72 -15.18 2.33 0.40
CA SER A 72 -14.01 1.58 -0.04
C SER A 72 -12.81 2.51 -0.18
N TYR A 73 -11.65 2.06 0.31
CA TYR A 73 -10.36 2.72 0.16
C TYR A 73 -9.41 1.80 -0.59
N THR A 74 -8.74 2.31 -1.62
CA THR A 74 -7.73 1.55 -2.36
C THR A 74 -6.45 2.36 -2.44
N PHE A 75 -5.37 1.77 -1.95
CA PHE A 75 -4.05 2.38 -1.93
C PHE A 75 -3.24 1.89 -3.14
N PHE A 76 -2.88 2.82 -4.02
CA PHE A 76 -2.08 2.55 -5.20
C PHE A 76 -0.65 3.06 -5.00
N PRO A 77 0.38 2.32 -5.46
CA PRO A 77 1.74 2.84 -5.48
C PRO A 77 1.84 4.04 -6.43
N THR A 78 2.68 4.99 -6.08
CA THR A 78 3.01 6.13 -6.96
C THR A 78 4.11 5.75 -7.96
N ASP A 79 4.27 6.55 -9.01
CA ASP A 79 5.35 6.37 -10.00
C ASP A 79 6.74 6.46 -9.36
N GLU A 80 6.90 7.32 -8.34
CA GLU A 80 8.13 7.44 -7.55
C GLU A 80 8.44 6.14 -6.80
N ASP A 81 7.41 5.45 -6.30
CA ASP A 81 7.57 4.17 -5.62
C ASP A 81 7.91 3.03 -6.58
N ALA A 82 7.29 3.03 -7.76
CA ALA A 82 7.61 2.08 -8.83
C ALA A 82 9.08 2.25 -9.27
N ALA A 83 9.56 3.48 -9.41
CA ALA A 83 10.95 3.79 -9.73
C ALA A 83 11.91 3.37 -8.59
N THR A 84 11.54 3.59 -7.33
CA THR A 84 12.36 3.26 -6.15
C THR A 84 12.48 1.76 -5.92
N LYS A 85 11.40 1.00 -6.18
CA LYS A 85 11.42 -0.48 -6.16
C LYS A 85 12.32 -1.04 -7.26
N ALA A 86 12.21 -0.51 -8.49
CA ALA A 86 13.05 -0.93 -9.61
C ALA A 86 14.55 -0.64 -9.38
N ALA A 87 14.89 0.44 -8.68
CA ALA A 87 16.27 0.77 -8.31
C ALA A 87 16.84 -0.17 -7.23
N ALA A 88 16.06 -0.51 -6.20
CA ALA A 88 16.55 -1.37 -5.13
C ALA A 88 16.58 -2.86 -5.46
N GLU A 89 15.76 -3.31 -6.42
CA GLU A 89 15.86 -4.67 -6.95
C GLU A 89 17.21 -4.87 -7.65
N LYS A 90 17.73 -3.84 -8.33
CA LYS A 90 19.08 -3.84 -8.91
C LYS A 90 20.16 -3.89 -7.83
N THR A 91 20.05 -3.09 -6.77
CA THR A 91 21.04 -3.09 -5.67
C THR A 91 21.06 -4.42 -4.91
N GLN A 92 19.90 -5.04 -4.68
CA GLN A 92 19.82 -6.37 -4.04
C GLN A 92 20.43 -7.48 -4.92
N LYS A 93 20.24 -7.42 -6.24
CA LYS A 93 20.85 -8.38 -7.16
C LYS A 93 22.38 -8.26 -7.20
N THR A 94 22.91 -7.04 -7.11
CA THR A 94 24.37 -6.81 -7.04
C THR A 94 24.96 -7.29 -5.72
N GLU A 95 24.26 -7.12 -4.59
CA GLU A 95 24.73 -7.56 -3.28
C GLU A 95 24.62 -9.09 -3.08
N GLN A 96 23.57 -9.72 -3.61
CA GLN A 96 23.44 -11.18 -3.63
C GLN A 96 24.46 -11.84 -4.56
N ALA A 97 24.72 -11.27 -5.75
CA ALA A 97 25.76 -11.76 -6.64
C ALA A 97 27.16 -11.66 -6.01
N LYS A 98 27.43 -10.59 -5.26
CA LYS A 98 28.68 -10.41 -4.52
C LYS A 98 28.83 -11.39 -3.34
N ARG A 99 27.73 -11.74 -2.67
CA ARG A 99 27.72 -12.78 -1.61
C ARG A 99 27.96 -14.18 -2.14
N VAL A 100 27.38 -14.53 -3.31
CA VAL A 100 27.61 -15.84 -3.96
C VAL A 100 29.05 -15.99 -4.45
N ALA A 101 29.65 -14.91 -4.98
CA ALA A 101 31.05 -14.92 -5.42
C ALA A 101 32.09 -14.98 -4.28
N ALA A 102 31.69 -14.67 -3.05
CA ALA A 102 32.57 -14.71 -1.87
C ALA A 102 32.53 -16.04 -1.10
N VAL A 103 31.70 -17.01 -1.52
CA VAL A 103 31.72 -18.36 -0.96
C VAL A 103 32.86 -19.14 -1.63
N PRO A 104 33.95 -19.49 -0.92
CA PRO A 104 34.99 -20.31 -1.51
C PRO A 104 34.41 -21.67 -1.91
N PRO A 105 34.78 -22.23 -3.07
CA PRO A 105 34.31 -23.55 -3.45
C PRO A 105 34.79 -24.54 -2.39
N LEU A 106 33.86 -25.28 -1.79
CA LEU A 106 34.19 -26.46 -1.00
C LEU A 106 34.91 -27.42 -1.95
N GLY A 107 36.23 -27.43 -1.86
CA GLY A 107 37.11 -28.21 -2.71
C GLY A 107 36.72 -29.66 -2.68
N GLY A 108 36.41 -30.20 -3.85
CA GLY A 108 36.38 -31.63 -4.08
C GLY A 108 37.77 -32.20 -3.81
N SER A 109 37.86 -33.16 -2.89
CA SER A 109 39.05 -33.98 -2.75
C SER A 109 39.05 -35.00 -3.89
N ALA A 110 39.88 -34.75 -4.90
CA ALA A 110 40.21 -35.71 -5.94
C ALA A 110 41.38 -36.62 -5.50
N ALA A 111 41.17 -37.93 -5.70
CA ALA A 111 42.12 -38.95 -6.17
C ALA A 111 43.34 -39.43 -5.32
N ALA A 112 43.28 -40.75 -5.03
CA ALA A 112 44.24 -41.79 -5.42
C ALA A 112 45.58 -42.04 -4.68
N ARG A 113 45.76 -43.34 -4.37
CA ARG A 113 46.97 -44.15 -4.07
C ARG A 113 47.50 -44.18 -2.63
N LEU A 114 47.35 -45.34 -1.98
CA LEU A 114 48.35 -46.42 -1.95
C LEU A 114 47.63 -47.77 -1.88
#